data_AF-A0A2U1FFC9-F1
#
_entry.id   AF-A0A2U1FFC9-F1
#
_cell.length_a   1.000
_cell.length_b   1.000
_cell.length_c   1.000
_cell.angle_alpha   90.00
_cell.angle_beta   90.00
_cell.angle_gamma   90.00
#
_symmetry.space_group_name_H-M   'P 1'
#
loop_
_entity.id
_entity.type
_entity.pdbx_description
1 polymer ?
#
loop_
_entity_poly.entity_id
_entity_poly.type
_entity_poly.pdbx_seq_one_letter_code
_entity_poly.pdbx_strand_id
1 'polypeptide(L)'
;MQRVLWGKRQDGYILNSQDRYRCRIHDQDFLDSIVNQVEELDPDGPEHGAFNQYNAAAELLAFLDHYDCRLGLGDTGPYELPDGKLLILRDLFVNEEVFHWSDVCEDAGLPHVYTLALVIDPEIMSLEEIRVNDISTTFTRPKNYLQAVVGGAVFAREKWDTPMGEVYNIPIEDLGDHLGRVQTATLKLYTKTSKMCRRDLIWNGQYVYYIDMILPHMRKAGTYEKACRDYDLWEIDQRVANYYYDITKRGFAQETVPSKIFSGAGYLPFPDGVSPTRSKYRWL
;
A
#
# COMPACT_ATOMS: atom_id res chain seq x y z
N MET A 1 -5.71 -1.47 -17.29
CA MET A 1 -4.34 -1.56 -16.75
C MET A 1 -4.44 -2.05 -15.31
N GLN A 2 -3.76 -3.14 -14.88
CA GLN A 2 -3.85 -3.62 -13.50
C GLN A 2 -3.13 -2.64 -12.55
N ARG A 3 -3.78 -2.32 -11.42
CA ARG A 3 -3.38 -1.28 -10.45
C ARG A 3 -2.09 -1.56 -9.67
N VAL A 4 -1.60 -2.80 -9.73
CA VAL A 4 -0.39 -3.33 -9.07
C VAL A 4 0.94 -2.84 -9.72
N LEU A 5 0.88 -2.00 -10.75
CA LEU A 5 2.00 -1.76 -11.68
C LEU A 5 2.92 -0.57 -11.39
N TRP A 6 2.77 0.18 -10.31
CA TRP A 6 3.29 1.56 -10.29
C TRP A 6 4.63 1.81 -9.58
N GLY A 7 5.56 0.86 -9.72
CA GLY A 7 7.00 1.13 -9.54
C GLY A 7 7.64 1.89 -10.72
N LYS A 8 6.93 2.07 -11.84
CA LYS A 8 7.31 2.98 -12.94
C LYS A 8 6.07 3.66 -13.50
N ARG A 9 6.07 4.98 -13.43
CA ARG A 9 5.04 5.82 -14.05
C ARG A 9 5.27 5.86 -15.55
N GLN A 10 4.19 5.92 -16.33
CA GLN A 10 4.28 6.00 -17.80
C GLN A 10 4.69 7.39 -18.30
N ASP A 11 4.79 8.37 -17.41
CA ASP A 11 5.16 9.77 -17.68
C ASP A 11 6.68 10.03 -17.63
N GLY A 12 7.49 8.98 -17.42
CA GLY A 12 8.96 9.07 -17.38
C GLY A 12 9.56 9.34 -16.00
N TYR A 13 8.75 9.52 -14.95
CA TYR A 13 9.22 9.64 -13.57
C TYR A 13 9.27 8.28 -12.86
N ILE A 14 10.26 8.10 -11.99
CA ILE A 14 10.41 6.91 -11.15
C ILE A 14 9.79 7.17 -9.76
N LEU A 15 9.92 8.40 -9.25
CA LEU A 15 9.47 8.78 -7.91
C LEU A 15 8.50 9.97 -8.01
N ASN A 16 7.53 10.03 -7.09
CA ASN A 16 6.56 11.12 -7.03
C ASN A 16 7.22 12.46 -6.72
N SER A 17 8.30 12.47 -5.95
CA SER A 17 9.13 13.64 -5.67
C SER A 17 9.72 14.29 -6.93
N GLN A 18 9.85 13.54 -8.02
CA GLN A 18 10.28 14.07 -9.32
C GLN A 18 9.14 14.81 -10.06
N ASP A 19 7.89 14.46 -9.78
CA ASP A 19 6.68 15.14 -10.28
C ASP A 19 5.98 15.93 -9.18
N ARG A 20 6.75 16.75 -8.44
CA ARG A 20 6.22 17.66 -7.41
C ARG A 20 5.29 16.96 -6.38
N TYR A 21 5.57 15.70 -6.07
CA TYR A 21 4.76 14.86 -5.18
C TYR A 21 3.32 14.66 -5.67
N ARG A 22 3.12 14.49 -6.99
CA ARG A 22 1.81 14.18 -7.59
C ARG A 22 1.85 12.77 -8.18
N CYS A 23 1.23 11.80 -7.53
CA CYS A 23 1.15 10.40 -7.98
C CYS A 23 0.00 10.22 -8.98
N ARG A 24 0.05 10.89 -10.16
CA ARG A 24 -1.03 10.90 -11.16
C ARG A 24 -0.75 9.90 -12.27
N ILE A 25 -1.37 8.75 -12.15
CA ILE A 25 -0.99 7.54 -12.88
C ILE A 25 -2.18 6.87 -13.58
N HIS A 26 -3.40 7.28 -13.21
CA HIS A 26 -4.62 6.92 -13.91
C HIS A 26 -4.86 7.82 -15.14
N ASP A 27 -5.42 7.24 -16.20
CA ASP A 27 -5.91 7.98 -17.36
C ASP A 27 -7.28 8.63 -17.08
N GLN A 28 -7.69 9.56 -17.95
CA GLN A 28 -8.93 10.32 -17.74
C GLN A 28 -10.18 9.43 -17.82
N ASP A 29 -10.23 8.49 -18.78
CA ASP A 29 -11.37 7.58 -18.94
C ASP A 29 -11.63 6.77 -17.66
N PHE A 30 -10.57 6.27 -17.01
CA PHE A 30 -10.67 5.61 -15.72
C PHE A 30 -11.14 6.57 -14.63
N LEU A 31 -10.54 7.76 -14.52
CA LEU A 31 -10.91 8.74 -13.51
C LEU A 31 -12.39 9.13 -13.63
N ASP A 32 -12.86 9.39 -14.84
CA ASP A 32 -14.27 9.71 -15.12
C ASP A 32 -15.18 8.56 -14.68
N SER A 33 -14.79 7.30 -14.94
CA SER A 33 -15.57 6.14 -14.50
C SER A 33 -15.72 6.05 -12.98
N ILE A 34 -14.70 6.46 -12.22
CA ILE A 34 -14.72 6.49 -10.76
C ILE A 34 -15.49 7.70 -10.24
N VAL A 35 -15.21 8.89 -10.77
CA VAL A 35 -15.84 10.16 -10.34
C VAL A 35 -17.36 10.11 -10.55
N ASN A 36 -17.83 9.48 -11.62
CA ASN A 36 -19.27 9.32 -11.88
C ASN A 36 -20.01 8.45 -10.85
N GLN A 37 -19.28 7.73 -9.98
CA GLN A 37 -19.83 6.89 -8.93
C GLN A 37 -19.60 7.48 -7.53
N VAL A 38 -19.00 8.67 -7.44
CA VAL A 38 -18.82 9.37 -6.16
C VAL A 38 -20.17 9.89 -5.68
N GLU A 39 -20.52 9.51 -4.46
CA GLU A 39 -21.66 10.05 -3.74
C GLU A 39 -21.23 11.34 -3.02
N GLU A 40 -22.08 12.37 -3.07
CA GLU A 40 -21.88 13.59 -2.29
C GLU A 40 -22.09 13.30 -0.81
N LEU A 41 -21.16 13.77 0.02
CA LEU A 41 -21.15 13.52 1.45
C LEU A 41 -21.36 14.84 2.19
N ASP A 42 -22.53 15.00 2.81
CA ASP A 42 -22.78 16.09 3.75
C ASP A 42 -21.88 15.87 4.99
N PRO A 43 -20.99 16.81 5.37
CA PRO A 43 -20.10 16.67 6.51
C PRO A 43 -20.79 16.27 7.83
N ASP A 44 -22.03 16.70 8.02
CA ASP A 44 -22.85 16.39 9.21
C ASP A 44 -23.82 15.20 8.99
N GLY A 45 -23.81 14.63 7.78
CA GLY A 45 -24.67 13.54 7.36
C GLY A 45 -24.23 12.15 7.85
N PRO A 46 -25.16 11.19 7.97
CA PRO A 46 -24.84 9.83 8.38
C PRO A 46 -23.94 9.10 7.36
N GLU A 47 -24.06 9.37 6.05
CA GLU A 47 -23.20 8.76 5.03
C GLU A 47 -21.74 9.15 5.19
N HIS A 48 -21.46 10.43 5.50
CA HIS A 48 -20.10 10.92 5.74
C HIS A 48 -19.48 10.23 6.96
N GLY A 49 -20.26 10.06 8.03
CA GLY A 49 -19.84 9.31 9.22
C GLY A 49 -19.54 7.84 8.90
N ALA A 50 -20.42 7.16 8.17
CA ALA A 50 -20.26 5.75 7.78
C ALA A 50 -19.02 5.56 6.89
N PHE A 51 -18.83 6.42 5.90
CA PHE A 51 -17.69 6.39 4.99
C PHE A 51 -16.36 6.61 5.73
N ASN A 52 -16.29 7.61 6.62
CA ASN A 52 -15.08 7.86 7.41
C ASN A 52 -14.76 6.74 8.39
N GLN A 53 -15.79 6.18 9.05
CA GLN A 53 -15.62 5.03 9.93
C GLN A 53 -15.08 3.82 9.15
N TYR A 54 -15.63 3.58 7.96
CA TYR A 54 -15.19 2.50 7.09
C TYR A 54 -13.74 2.69 6.62
N ASN A 55 -13.39 3.88 6.10
CA ASN A 55 -12.03 4.23 5.70
C ASN A 55 -11.03 3.97 6.85
N ALA A 56 -11.32 4.46 8.05
CA ALA A 56 -10.46 4.27 9.21
C ALA A 56 -10.32 2.79 9.61
N ALA A 57 -11.41 2.02 9.58
CA ALA A 57 -11.38 0.61 9.94
C ALA A 57 -10.62 -0.24 8.91
N ALA A 58 -10.86 -0.01 7.62
CA ALA A 58 -10.18 -0.70 6.54
C ALA A 58 -8.69 -0.34 6.49
N GLU A 59 -8.34 0.94 6.73
CA GLU A 59 -6.95 1.39 6.80
C GLU A 59 -6.21 0.73 7.97
N LEU A 60 -6.85 0.65 9.14
CA LEU A 60 -6.28 -0.05 10.30
C LEU A 60 -6.02 -1.54 10.00
N LEU A 61 -6.98 -2.23 9.38
CA LEU A 61 -6.80 -3.63 9.00
C LEU A 61 -5.64 -3.78 8.01
N ALA A 62 -5.60 -2.94 6.98
CA ALA A 62 -4.56 -2.98 5.96
C ALA A 62 -3.16 -2.79 6.58
N PHE A 63 -3.02 -1.87 7.54
CA PHE A 63 -1.78 -1.74 8.33
C PHE A 63 -1.42 -3.01 9.09
N LEU A 64 -2.39 -3.56 9.80
CA LEU A 64 -2.15 -4.71 10.65
C LEU A 64 -1.76 -5.95 9.82
N ASP A 65 -2.44 -6.17 8.70
CA ASP A 65 -2.15 -7.26 7.75
C ASP A 65 -0.75 -7.13 7.15
N HIS A 66 -0.23 -5.90 7.04
CA HIS A 66 1.10 -5.61 6.55
C HIS A 66 2.09 -5.24 7.67
N TYR A 67 1.85 -5.64 8.93
CA TYR A 67 2.77 -5.40 10.06
C TYR A 67 3.22 -3.92 10.20
N ASP A 68 2.28 -2.98 10.13
CA ASP A 68 2.48 -1.53 10.12
C ASP A 68 3.33 -1.00 8.95
N CYS A 69 3.58 -1.83 7.93
CA CYS A 69 4.23 -1.42 6.71
C CYS A 69 3.26 -0.62 5.84
N ARG A 70 3.79 0.43 5.20
CA ARG A 70 3.01 1.30 4.31
C ARG A 70 2.65 0.65 2.98
N LEU A 71 3.11 -0.58 2.70
CA LEU A 71 2.71 -1.34 1.51
C LEU A 71 1.24 -1.79 1.55
N GLY A 72 0.64 -1.87 2.75
CA GLY A 72 -0.79 -2.17 2.90
C GLY A 72 -1.71 -1.07 2.38
N LEU A 73 -1.19 0.10 2.00
CA LEU A 73 -1.97 1.14 1.33
C LEU A 73 -1.19 1.82 0.21
N GLY A 74 -1.94 2.46 -0.68
CA GLY A 74 -1.36 3.32 -1.70
C GLY A 74 -2.33 4.40 -2.15
N ASP A 75 -2.03 5.64 -1.81
CA ASP A 75 -2.73 6.80 -2.33
C ASP A 75 -2.17 7.20 -3.71
N THR A 76 -3.06 7.62 -4.60
CA THR A 76 -2.72 8.24 -5.88
C THR A 76 -3.48 9.55 -6.04
N GLY A 77 -2.90 10.46 -6.81
CA GLY A 77 -3.35 11.85 -6.94
C GLY A 77 -2.31 12.85 -6.40
N PRO A 78 -2.71 14.07 -6.04
CA PRO A 78 -4.06 14.61 -6.22
C PRO A 78 -4.44 14.72 -7.70
N TYR A 79 -5.69 14.39 -8.04
CA TYR A 79 -6.29 14.68 -9.33
C TYR A 79 -7.18 15.90 -9.19
N GLU A 80 -6.96 16.92 -10.02
CA GLU A 80 -7.77 18.14 -10.02
C GLU A 80 -9.08 17.87 -10.77
N LEU A 81 -10.22 18.10 -10.12
CA LEU A 81 -11.56 17.96 -10.72
C LEU A 81 -12.02 19.27 -11.38
N PRO A 82 -12.99 19.22 -12.33
CA PRO A 82 -13.43 20.41 -13.06
C PRO A 82 -13.99 21.54 -12.18
N ASP A 83 -14.51 21.21 -11.00
CA ASP A 83 -15.08 22.13 -10.02
C ASP A 83 -14.05 22.69 -9.03
N GLY A 84 -12.76 22.36 -9.20
CA GLY A 84 -11.67 22.80 -8.34
C GLY A 84 -11.44 21.91 -7.11
N LYS A 85 -12.26 20.89 -6.89
CA LYS A 85 -12.03 19.88 -5.84
C LYS A 85 -10.89 18.94 -6.22
N LEU A 86 -10.39 18.20 -5.23
CA LEU A 86 -9.26 17.30 -5.40
C LEU A 86 -9.69 15.86 -5.13
N LEU A 87 -9.33 14.94 -6.01
CA LEU A 87 -9.55 13.51 -5.82
C LEU A 87 -8.25 12.83 -5.37
N ILE A 88 -8.35 12.05 -4.29
CA ILE A 88 -7.36 11.05 -3.90
C ILE A 88 -7.99 9.67 -4.05
N LEU A 89 -7.29 8.76 -4.73
CA LEU A 89 -7.67 7.36 -4.77
C LEU A 89 -6.77 6.58 -3.83
N ARG A 90 -7.36 6.00 -2.80
CA ARG A 90 -6.67 5.21 -1.79
C ARG A 90 -6.92 3.73 -2.00
N ASP A 91 -5.88 2.96 -2.21
CA ASP A 91 -5.94 1.50 -2.10
C ASP A 91 -5.63 1.05 -0.69
N LEU A 92 -6.41 0.08 -0.19
CA LEU A 92 -6.23 -0.61 1.07
C LEU A 92 -6.17 -2.11 0.78
N PHE A 93 -4.98 -2.68 0.88
CA PHE A 93 -4.72 -4.11 0.68
C PHE A 93 -5.02 -4.82 2.00
N VAL A 94 -6.11 -5.58 2.03
CA VAL A 94 -6.67 -6.13 3.28
C VAL A 94 -6.66 -7.67 3.32
N ASN A 95 -6.34 -8.31 2.20
CA ASN A 95 -6.33 -9.77 2.08
C ASN A 95 -5.24 -10.21 1.08
N GLU A 96 -3.98 -10.15 1.50
CA GLU A 96 -2.85 -10.61 0.68
C GLU A 96 -2.61 -12.12 0.86
N GLU A 97 -3.04 -12.90 -0.14
CA GLU A 97 -3.05 -14.38 -0.14
C GLU A 97 -1.68 -15.03 0.12
N VAL A 98 -0.56 -14.35 -0.16
CA VAL A 98 0.76 -14.94 0.10
C VAL A 98 1.12 -14.95 1.59
N PHE A 99 0.44 -14.15 2.40
CA PHE A 99 0.69 -14.07 3.82
C PHE A 99 -0.18 -15.10 4.55
N HIS A 100 0.49 -16.05 5.20
CA HIS A 100 -0.20 -17.12 5.94
C HIS A 100 -1.01 -16.63 7.16
N TRP A 101 -0.90 -15.35 7.52
CA TRP A 101 -1.69 -14.71 8.59
C TRP A 101 -2.95 -14.00 8.07
N SER A 102 -3.04 -13.74 6.77
CA SER A 102 -4.19 -13.11 6.11
C SER A 102 -5.35 -14.08 5.84
N ASP A 103 -5.21 -15.36 6.20
CA ASP A 103 -6.29 -16.36 6.22
C ASP A 103 -7.52 -15.90 7.01
N VAL A 104 -7.35 -15.06 8.03
CA VAL A 104 -8.46 -14.47 8.79
C VAL A 104 -9.26 -13.44 8.01
N CYS A 105 -8.64 -12.81 7.00
CA CYS A 105 -9.28 -11.88 6.08
C CYS A 105 -10.06 -12.65 5.00
N GLU A 106 -9.50 -13.73 4.49
CA GLU A 106 -10.19 -14.69 3.61
C GLU A 106 -11.41 -15.31 4.30
N ASP A 107 -11.28 -15.79 5.54
CA ASP A 107 -12.38 -16.34 6.34
C ASP A 107 -13.48 -15.30 6.62
N ALA A 108 -13.14 -14.02 6.68
CA ALA A 108 -14.10 -12.93 6.80
C ALA A 108 -14.74 -12.53 5.45
N GLY A 109 -14.35 -13.16 4.33
CA GLY A 109 -14.86 -12.86 3.00
C GLY A 109 -14.52 -11.44 2.54
N LEU A 110 -13.30 -10.99 2.84
CA LEU A 110 -12.78 -9.71 2.38
C LEU A 110 -12.18 -9.83 0.98
N PRO A 111 -12.39 -8.83 0.09
CA PRO A 111 -11.69 -8.76 -1.18
C PRO A 111 -10.20 -8.54 -0.94
N HIS A 112 -9.38 -8.76 -1.96
CA HIS A 112 -7.95 -8.46 -1.90
C HIS A 112 -7.68 -6.98 -1.57
N VAL A 113 -8.39 -6.06 -2.23
CA VAL A 113 -8.22 -4.61 -2.06
C VAL A 113 -9.57 -3.90 -2.00
N TYR A 114 -9.66 -2.91 -1.11
CA TYR A 114 -10.63 -1.83 -1.22
C TYR A 114 -9.98 -0.58 -1.80
N THR A 115 -10.66 0.05 -2.75
CA THR A 115 -10.31 1.36 -3.26
C THR A 115 -11.31 2.38 -2.77
N LEU A 116 -10.83 3.46 -2.16
CA LEU A 116 -11.64 4.59 -1.76
C LEU A 116 -11.34 5.78 -2.66
N ALA A 117 -12.38 6.37 -3.23
CA ALA A 117 -12.33 7.69 -3.85
C ALA A 117 -12.66 8.75 -2.78
N LEU A 118 -11.72 9.64 -2.52
CA LEU A 118 -11.83 10.71 -1.54
C LEU A 118 -11.85 12.04 -2.29
N VAL A 119 -13.01 12.68 -2.38
CA VAL A 119 -13.13 14.03 -2.96
C VAL A 119 -13.01 15.05 -1.85
N ILE A 120 -11.97 15.86 -1.93
CA ILE A 120 -11.56 16.85 -0.93
C ILE A 120 -11.91 18.24 -1.47
N ASP A 121 -12.63 19.01 -0.66
CA ASP A 121 -12.84 20.43 -0.89
C ASP A 121 -11.68 21.24 -0.28
N PRO A 122 -10.80 21.86 -1.10
CA PRO A 122 -9.66 22.61 -0.58
C PRO A 122 -10.08 23.86 0.22
N GLU A 123 -11.26 24.42 0.00
CA GLU A 123 -11.72 25.64 0.66
C GLU A 123 -12.07 25.41 2.13
N ILE A 124 -12.71 24.27 2.45
CA ILE A 124 -13.14 23.90 3.82
C ILE A 124 -11.99 23.98 4.82
N MET A 125 -10.79 23.54 4.40
CA MET A 125 -9.61 23.52 5.27
C MET A 125 -8.57 24.58 4.93
N SER A 126 -8.86 25.51 4.01
CA SER A 126 -7.90 26.49 3.51
C SER A 126 -6.59 25.83 3.07
N LEU A 127 -6.70 24.82 2.20
CA LEU A 127 -5.60 23.95 1.81
C LEU A 127 -4.47 24.75 1.15
N GLU A 128 -3.30 24.77 1.81
CA GLU A 128 -2.09 25.39 1.28
C GLU A 128 -1.31 24.42 0.38
N GLU A 129 -1.38 23.14 0.71
CA GLU A 129 -0.57 22.11 0.09
C GLU A 129 -1.18 20.72 0.23
N ILE A 130 -1.10 19.95 -0.85
CA ILE A 130 -1.36 18.50 -0.88
C ILE A 130 -0.24 17.80 -1.67
N ARG A 131 0.24 16.69 -1.14
CA ARG A 131 1.35 15.92 -1.71
C ARG A 131 1.11 14.43 -1.50
N VAL A 132 1.36 13.62 -2.51
CA VAL A 132 1.51 12.17 -2.38
C VAL A 132 3.00 11.84 -2.48
N ASN A 133 3.57 11.31 -1.40
CA ASN A 133 5.01 11.05 -1.33
C ASN A 133 5.43 9.80 -2.13
N ASP A 134 6.72 9.47 -2.10
CA ASP A 134 7.30 8.36 -2.86
C ASP A 134 6.85 6.96 -2.38
N ILE A 135 6.23 6.88 -1.20
CA ILE A 135 5.63 5.67 -0.65
C ILE A 135 4.09 5.76 -0.67
N SER A 136 3.54 6.55 -1.60
CA SER A 136 2.10 6.65 -1.85
C SER A 136 1.28 7.06 -0.63
N THR A 137 1.77 7.99 0.18
CA THR A 137 1.05 8.55 1.33
C THR A 137 0.67 10.01 1.06
N THR A 138 -0.60 10.35 1.26
CA THR A 138 -1.09 11.73 1.17
C THR A 138 -0.73 12.53 2.41
N PHE A 139 -0.14 13.71 2.20
CA PHE A 139 0.12 14.73 3.20
C PHE A 139 -0.52 16.04 2.78
N THR A 140 -1.18 16.71 3.72
CA THR A 140 -1.76 18.03 3.50
C THR A 140 -1.25 19.06 4.50
N ARG A 141 -1.37 20.34 4.15
CA ARG A 141 -1.27 21.46 5.08
C ARG A 141 -2.54 22.31 4.94
N PRO A 142 -3.39 22.40 5.98
CA PRO A 142 -3.33 21.71 7.29
C PRO A 142 -3.37 20.16 7.21
N LYS A 143 -2.95 19.45 8.26
CA LYS A 143 -2.70 17.98 8.21
C LYS A 143 -3.93 17.07 8.13
N ASN A 144 -5.09 17.52 8.60
CA ASN A 144 -6.29 16.69 8.71
C ASN A 144 -7.25 16.99 7.57
N TYR A 145 -7.05 16.37 6.41
CA TYR A 145 -7.92 16.56 5.25
C TYR A 145 -9.22 15.74 5.30
N LEU A 146 -9.33 14.76 6.21
CA LEU A 146 -10.53 13.92 6.32
C LEU A 146 -11.79 14.75 6.63
N GLN A 147 -11.64 15.88 7.32
CA GLN A 147 -12.75 16.81 7.61
C GLN A 147 -13.22 17.59 6.37
N ALA A 148 -12.40 17.64 5.32
CA ALA A 148 -12.69 18.31 4.07
C ALA A 148 -13.14 17.33 2.97
N VAL A 149 -13.38 16.07 3.30
CA VAL A 149 -13.92 15.09 2.37
C VAL A 149 -15.42 15.35 2.19
N VAL A 150 -15.82 15.73 0.98
CA VAL A 150 -17.20 16.08 0.61
C VAL A 150 -17.80 15.12 -0.41
N GLY A 151 -17.06 14.08 -0.79
CA GLY A 151 -17.55 13.02 -1.64
C GLY A 151 -16.77 11.73 -1.45
N GLY A 152 -17.46 10.60 -1.54
CA GLY A 152 -16.91 9.28 -1.30
C GLY A 152 -17.43 8.24 -2.28
N ALA A 153 -16.58 7.27 -2.62
CA ALA A 153 -17.01 6.00 -3.21
C ALA A 153 -16.05 4.90 -2.76
N VAL A 154 -16.56 3.68 -2.62
CA VAL A 154 -15.76 2.50 -2.29
C VAL A 154 -15.88 1.49 -3.41
N PHE A 155 -14.78 0.84 -3.78
CA PHE A 155 -14.74 -0.20 -4.78
C PHE A 155 -13.99 -1.42 -4.25
N ALA A 156 -14.37 -2.60 -4.71
CA ALA A 156 -13.71 -3.84 -4.35
C ALA A 156 -12.98 -4.48 -5.54
N ARG A 157 -11.84 -5.08 -5.21
CA ARG A 157 -11.05 -5.93 -6.10
C ARG A 157 -10.88 -7.28 -5.44
N GLU A 158 -11.55 -8.29 -6.00
CA GLU A 158 -11.54 -9.64 -5.42
C GLU A 158 -10.13 -10.27 -5.38
N LYS A 159 -9.28 -9.94 -6.36
CA LYS A 159 -7.94 -10.53 -6.52
C LYS A 159 -6.89 -9.45 -6.78
N TRP A 160 -5.62 -9.81 -6.55
CA TRP A 160 -4.49 -8.96 -6.88
C TRP A 160 -4.48 -8.56 -8.36
N ASP A 161 -4.94 -9.44 -9.24
CA ASP A 161 -4.94 -9.26 -10.68
C ASP A 161 -6.32 -8.91 -11.28
N THR A 162 -7.33 -8.60 -10.46
CA THR A 162 -8.68 -8.22 -10.92
C THR A 162 -8.58 -7.17 -12.06
N PRO A 163 -9.11 -7.48 -13.26
CA PRO A 163 -9.19 -6.51 -14.35
C PRO A 163 -9.99 -5.27 -13.92
N MET A 164 -9.59 -4.07 -14.37
CA MET A 164 -10.26 -2.85 -13.92
C MET A 164 -11.73 -2.75 -14.36
N GLY A 165 -12.12 -3.42 -15.45
CA GLY A 165 -13.52 -3.52 -15.85
C GLY A 165 -14.37 -4.47 -14.98
N GLU A 166 -13.74 -5.23 -14.07
CA GLU A 166 -14.39 -6.13 -13.12
C GLU A 166 -14.41 -5.56 -11.70
N VAL A 167 -13.85 -4.36 -11.50
CA VAL A 167 -14.00 -3.64 -10.23
C VAL A 167 -15.41 -3.10 -10.12
N TYR A 168 -16.02 -3.34 -8.97
CA TYR A 168 -17.38 -2.95 -8.70
C TYR A 168 -17.44 -2.00 -7.50
N ASN A 169 -18.39 -1.08 -7.54
CA ASN A 169 -18.68 -0.15 -6.46
C ASN A 169 -19.44 -0.87 -5.34
N ILE A 170 -19.09 -0.52 -4.10
CA ILE A 170 -19.86 -0.85 -2.90
C ILE A 170 -20.56 0.45 -2.49
N PRO A 171 -21.90 0.52 -2.62
CA PRO A 171 -22.67 1.69 -2.23
C PRO A 171 -22.43 2.04 -0.76
N ILE A 172 -22.51 3.32 -0.41
CA ILE A 172 -22.23 3.75 0.97
C ILE A 172 -23.22 3.12 1.96
N GLU A 173 -24.48 2.93 1.55
CA GLU A 173 -25.50 2.23 2.35
C GLU A 173 -25.14 0.78 2.71
N ASP A 174 -24.34 0.11 1.87
CA ASP A 174 -23.94 -1.28 2.05
C ASP A 174 -22.62 -1.44 2.85
N LEU A 175 -21.94 -0.33 3.19
CA LEU A 175 -20.66 -0.38 3.91
C LEU A 175 -20.78 -1.01 5.30
N GLY A 176 -21.98 -1.04 5.90
CA GLY A 176 -22.19 -1.62 7.22
C GLY A 176 -21.81 -3.11 7.29
N ASP A 177 -22.13 -3.89 6.26
CA ASP A 177 -21.77 -5.31 6.20
C ASP A 177 -20.24 -5.49 6.03
N HIS A 178 -19.64 -4.76 5.10
CA HIS A 178 -18.19 -4.78 4.88
C HIS A 178 -17.41 -4.31 6.12
N LEU A 179 -17.90 -3.30 6.83
CA LEU A 179 -17.33 -2.82 8.09
C LEU A 179 -17.29 -3.94 9.14
N GLY A 180 -18.39 -4.69 9.28
CA GLY A 180 -18.48 -5.83 10.21
C GLY A 180 -17.45 -6.92 9.88
N ARG A 181 -17.24 -7.21 8.59
CA ARG A 181 -16.21 -8.16 8.12
C ARG A 181 -14.80 -7.66 8.44
N VAL A 182 -14.50 -6.39 8.14
CA VAL A 182 -13.20 -5.75 8.42
C VAL A 182 -12.87 -5.76 9.91
N GLN A 183 -13.83 -5.41 10.77
CA GLN A 183 -13.65 -5.42 12.23
C GLN A 183 -13.43 -6.85 12.75
N THR A 184 -14.16 -7.82 12.22
CA THR A 184 -14.01 -9.24 12.58
C THR A 184 -12.61 -9.74 12.22
N ALA A 185 -12.16 -9.49 10.98
CA ALA A 185 -10.81 -9.84 10.53
C ALA A 185 -9.75 -9.18 11.39
N THR A 186 -9.90 -7.88 11.70
CA THR A 186 -8.98 -7.12 12.56
C THR A 186 -8.80 -7.78 13.92
N LEU A 187 -9.90 -8.12 14.61
CA LEU A 187 -9.85 -8.77 15.92
C LEU A 187 -9.22 -10.17 15.86
N LYS A 188 -9.55 -10.95 14.83
CA LYS A 188 -8.93 -12.27 14.59
C LYS A 188 -7.44 -12.13 14.34
N LEU A 189 -7.01 -11.15 13.54
CA LEU A 189 -5.61 -10.92 13.22
C LEU A 189 -4.80 -10.47 14.46
N TYR A 190 -5.33 -9.57 15.29
CA TYR A 190 -4.72 -9.23 16.58
C TYR A 190 -4.59 -10.46 17.47
N THR A 191 -5.64 -11.28 17.55
CA THR A 191 -5.63 -12.51 18.35
C THR A 191 -4.59 -13.50 17.84
N LYS A 192 -4.46 -13.66 16.51
CA LYS A 192 -3.46 -14.53 15.90
C LYS A 192 -2.04 -14.01 16.16
N THR A 193 -1.80 -12.73 15.91
CA THR A 193 -0.52 -12.03 16.09
C THR A 193 -0.04 -12.07 17.54
N SER A 194 -0.93 -11.82 18.50
CA SER A 194 -0.58 -11.84 19.94
C SER A 194 -0.12 -13.20 20.46
N LYS A 195 -0.43 -14.29 19.75
CA LYS A 195 -0.01 -15.66 20.08
C LYS A 195 1.29 -16.07 19.38
N MET A 196 1.77 -15.29 18.41
CA MET A 196 3.01 -15.58 17.70
C MET A 196 4.22 -15.30 18.58
N CYS A 197 5.28 -16.08 18.41
CA CYS A 197 6.51 -15.80 19.13
C CYS A 197 7.20 -14.57 18.52
N ARG A 198 8.07 -13.91 19.30
CA ARG A 198 8.81 -12.72 18.84
C ARG A 198 9.56 -12.94 17.51
N ARG A 199 10.06 -14.16 17.29
CA ARG A 199 10.80 -14.50 16.07
C ARG A 199 9.90 -14.47 14.85
N ASP A 200 8.72 -15.09 14.93
CA ASP A 200 7.73 -15.06 13.85
C ASP A 200 7.27 -13.64 13.57
N LEU A 201 7.03 -12.84 14.60
CA LEU A 201 6.66 -11.42 14.42
C LEU A 201 7.72 -10.63 13.64
N ILE A 202 9.01 -10.85 13.94
CA ILE A 202 10.11 -10.18 13.24
C ILE A 202 10.23 -10.68 11.80
N TRP A 203 10.10 -11.99 11.58
CA TRP A 203 10.17 -12.58 10.24
C TRP A 203 8.99 -12.19 9.36
N ASN A 204 7.78 -12.14 9.90
CA ASN A 204 6.61 -11.69 9.16
C ASN A 204 6.78 -10.23 8.73
N GLY A 205 7.25 -9.36 9.61
CA GLY A 205 7.64 -8.00 9.24
C GLY A 205 8.72 -7.98 8.15
N GLN A 206 9.73 -8.85 8.23
CA GLN A 206 10.73 -8.97 7.18
C GLN A 206 10.12 -9.40 5.83
N TYR A 207 9.19 -10.36 5.82
CA TYR A 207 8.52 -10.79 4.60
C TYR A 207 7.74 -9.64 3.96
N VAL A 208 7.02 -8.84 4.75
CA VAL A 208 6.35 -7.66 4.21
C VAL A 208 7.37 -6.68 3.61
N TYR A 209 8.45 -6.34 4.32
CA TYR A 209 9.41 -5.36 3.78
C TYR A 209 10.23 -5.84 2.57
N TYR A 210 10.53 -7.14 2.46
CA TYR A 210 11.41 -7.66 1.42
C TYR A 210 10.67 -8.36 0.29
N ILE A 211 9.69 -9.20 0.61
CA ILE A 211 8.99 -10.00 -0.38
C ILE A 211 7.88 -9.17 -1.01
N ASP A 212 7.08 -8.48 -0.20
CA ASP A 212 5.93 -7.74 -0.70
C ASP A 212 6.35 -6.58 -1.64
N MET A 213 7.46 -5.90 -1.35
CA MET A 213 7.98 -4.84 -2.24
C MET A 213 8.27 -5.32 -3.68
N ILE A 214 8.64 -6.59 -3.87
CA ILE A 214 8.97 -7.15 -5.18
C ILE A 214 7.86 -8.07 -5.73
N LEU A 215 6.94 -8.52 -4.87
CA LEU A 215 5.87 -9.45 -5.19
C LEU A 215 4.98 -8.99 -6.36
N PRO A 216 4.45 -7.74 -6.38
CA PRO A 216 3.77 -7.15 -7.54
C PRO A 216 4.48 -7.39 -8.87
N HIS A 217 5.81 -7.18 -8.88
CA HIS A 217 6.63 -7.29 -10.08
C HIS A 217 6.84 -8.74 -10.49
N MET A 218 7.08 -9.63 -9.52
CA MET A 218 7.24 -11.07 -9.80
C MET A 218 5.96 -11.70 -10.30
N ARG A 219 4.81 -11.38 -9.68
CA ARG A 219 3.49 -11.82 -10.12
C ARG A 219 3.21 -11.36 -11.54
N LYS A 220 3.47 -10.08 -11.84
CA LYS A 220 3.25 -9.55 -13.20
C LYS A 220 4.17 -10.17 -14.25
N ALA A 221 5.42 -10.43 -13.88
CA ALA A 221 6.40 -11.06 -14.78
C ALA A 221 6.18 -12.58 -14.94
N GLY A 222 5.27 -13.19 -14.17
CA GLY A 222 5.09 -14.65 -14.14
C GLY A 222 6.30 -15.38 -13.57
N THR A 223 7.06 -14.74 -12.66
CA THR A 223 8.28 -15.28 -12.08
C THR A 223 8.16 -15.61 -10.60
N TYR A 224 7.01 -15.38 -9.98
CA TYR A 224 6.81 -15.61 -8.54
C TYR A 224 7.02 -17.09 -8.17
N GLU A 225 6.37 -18.00 -8.89
CA GLU A 225 6.46 -19.45 -8.66
C GLU A 225 7.88 -19.96 -8.89
N LYS A 226 8.56 -19.38 -9.88
CA LYS A 226 9.98 -19.65 -10.13
C LYS A 226 10.85 -19.14 -8.98
N ALA A 227 10.61 -17.94 -8.47
CA ALA A 227 11.31 -17.37 -7.33
C ALA A 227 11.17 -18.26 -6.08
N CYS A 228 9.95 -18.71 -5.79
CA CYS A 228 9.68 -19.62 -4.68
C CYS A 228 10.38 -20.98 -4.84
N ARG A 229 10.35 -21.58 -6.04
CA ARG A 229 10.87 -22.94 -6.27
C ARG A 229 12.40 -23.00 -6.47
N ASP A 230 12.94 -22.06 -7.25
CA ASP A 230 14.33 -22.14 -7.74
C ASP A 230 15.29 -21.28 -6.90
N TYR A 231 14.78 -20.34 -6.11
CA TYR A 231 15.59 -19.35 -5.37
C TYR A 231 15.19 -19.20 -3.90
N ASP A 232 14.31 -20.07 -3.39
CA ASP A 232 13.86 -20.08 -2.01
C ASP A 232 13.44 -18.68 -1.51
N LEU A 233 12.59 -17.98 -2.28
CA LEU A 233 12.21 -16.58 -2.03
C LEU A 233 11.83 -16.25 -0.58
N TRP A 234 11.19 -17.19 0.11
CA TRP A 234 10.72 -17.04 1.49
C TRP A 234 11.75 -17.43 2.55
N GLU A 235 12.89 -17.98 2.15
CA GLU A 235 13.93 -18.41 3.07
C GLU A 235 14.74 -17.21 3.57
N ILE A 236 14.97 -17.17 4.89
CA ILE A 236 15.85 -16.19 5.49
C ILE A 236 17.29 -16.68 5.35
N ASP A 237 18.08 -16.00 4.51
CA ASP A 237 19.49 -16.32 4.29
C ASP A 237 20.25 -16.51 5.63
N GLN A 238 21.03 -17.58 5.71
CA GLN A 238 21.79 -17.96 6.91
C GLN A 238 22.61 -16.80 7.48
N ARG A 239 23.16 -15.93 6.64
CA ARG A 239 23.92 -14.75 7.08
C ARG A 239 23.05 -13.83 7.91
N VAL A 240 21.82 -13.56 7.48
CA VAL A 240 20.86 -12.73 8.24
C VAL A 240 20.46 -13.45 9.53
N ALA A 241 20.13 -14.74 9.44
CA ALA A 241 19.73 -15.54 10.59
C ALA A 241 20.80 -15.58 11.69
N ASN A 242 22.09 -15.69 11.32
CA ASN A 242 23.21 -15.72 12.25
C ASN A 242 23.32 -14.44 13.09
N TYR A 243 22.94 -13.28 12.55
CA TYR A 243 23.05 -11.99 13.24
C TYR A 243 21.79 -11.59 14.02
N TYR A 244 20.71 -12.38 13.97
CA TYR A 244 19.44 -12.06 14.62
C TYR A 244 19.58 -11.71 16.12
N TYR A 245 20.36 -12.48 16.87
CA TYR A 245 20.58 -12.23 18.31
C TYR A 245 21.69 -11.20 18.57
N ASP A 246 22.51 -10.91 17.57
CA ASP A 246 23.65 -10.00 17.71
C ASP A 246 23.26 -8.55 17.46
N ILE A 247 22.24 -8.30 16.62
CA ILE A 247 21.79 -6.95 16.27
C ILE A 247 21.38 -6.11 17.50
N THR A 248 20.85 -6.77 18.55
CA THR A 248 20.43 -6.13 19.80
C THR A 248 21.52 -6.07 20.86
N LYS A 249 22.67 -6.72 20.65
CA LYS A 249 23.75 -6.71 21.65
C LYS A 249 24.54 -5.41 21.54
N ARG A 250 24.85 -4.83 22.71
CA ARG A 250 25.87 -3.77 22.88
C ARG A 250 25.71 -2.55 21.96
N GLY A 251 24.47 -2.19 21.61
CA GLY A 251 24.23 -1.05 20.70
C GLY A 251 24.70 -1.29 19.26
N PHE A 252 24.94 -2.55 18.86
CA PHE A 252 25.48 -2.89 17.54
C PHE A 252 24.71 -2.23 16.39
N ALA A 253 23.38 -2.24 16.41
CA ALA A 253 22.58 -1.56 15.40
C ALA A 253 22.81 -0.04 15.38
N GLN A 254 22.89 0.60 16.55
CA GLN A 254 23.09 2.05 16.69
C GLN A 254 24.48 2.49 16.23
N GLU A 255 25.50 1.67 16.44
CA GLU A 255 26.87 1.96 15.99
C GLU A 255 27.09 1.58 14.52
N THR A 256 26.60 0.41 14.11
CA THR A 256 26.96 -0.21 12.83
C THR A 256 26.07 0.29 11.69
N VAL A 257 24.75 0.46 11.90
CA VAL A 257 23.83 0.82 10.81
C VAL A 257 24.15 2.22 10.24
N PRO A 258 24.29 3.29 11.05
CA PRO A 258 24.67 4.60 10.53
C PRO A 258 26.05 4.54 9.85
N SER A 259 27.02 3.89 10.48
CA SER A 259 28.37 3.75 9.93
C SER A 259 28.36 3.08 8.56
N LYS A 260 27.62 1.97 8.38
CA LYS A 260 27.53 1.24 7.12
C LYS A 260 26.73 1.97 6.04
N ILE A 261 25.64 2.65 6.40
CA ILE A 261 24.83 3.44 5.45
C ILE A 261 25.63 4.65 4.96
N PHE A 262 26.24 5.43 5.86
CA PHE A 262 26.96 6.65 5.50
C PHE A 262 28.34 6.39 4.89
N SER A 263 28.98 5.26 5.21
CA SER A 263 30.26 4.90 4.58
C SER A 263 30.11 4.25 3.20
N GLY A 264 28.91 3.77 2.83
CA GLY A 264 28.71 2.93 1.64
C GLY A 264 29.40 1.56 1.69
N ALA A 265 30.14 1.24 2.76
CA ALA A 265 30.92 0.01 2.93
C ALA A 265 30.11 -1.14 3.54
N GLY A 266 28.78 -1.02 3.61
CA GLY A 266 27.86 -2.08 4.03
C GLY A 266 27.36 -2.97 2.89
N TYR A 267 27.51 -2.51 1.66
CA TYR A 267 27.08 -3.24 0.47
C TYR A 267 28.23 -4.12 -0.01
N LEU A 268 27.90 -5.32 -0.51
CA LEU A 268 28.89 -6.17 -1.18
C LEU A 268 29.47 -5.37 -2.35
N PRO A 269 30.81 -5.22 -2.46
CA PRO A 269 31.40 -4.59 -3.62
C PRO A 269 30.99 -5.38 -4.86
N PHE A 270 30.65 -4.67 -5.94
CA PHE A 270 30.46 -5.33 -7.22
C PHE A 270 31.76 -6.08 -7.57
N PRO A 271 31.69 -7.35 -8.00
CA PRO A 271 32.86 -8.05 -8.48
C PRO A 271 33.53 -7.26 -9.60
N ASP A 272 34.86 -7.27 -9.62
CA ASP A 272 35.63 -6.61 -10.67
C ASP A 272 35.19 -7.10 -12.06
N GLY A 273 34.89 -6.17 -12.96
CA GLY A 273 34.40 -6.44 -14.31
C GLY A 273 32.88 -6.45 -14.49
N VAL A 274 32.09 -6.26 -13.41
CA VAL A 274 30.65 -6.00 -13.53
C VAL A 274 30.44 -4.57 -14.00
N SER A 275 30.03 -4.41 -15.27
CA SER A 275 29.63 -3.11 -15.80
C SER A 275 28.27 -2.71 -15.22
N PRO A 276 28.12 -1.53 -14.61
CA PRO A 276 26.82 -1.04 -14.12
C PRO A 276 25.76 -0.94 -15.21
N THR A 277 26.18 -0.88 -16.48
CA THR A 277 25.31 -0.83 -17.66
C THR A 277 24.98 -2.20 -18.25
N ARG A 278 25.65 -3.28 -17.80
CA ARG A 278 25.37 -4.67 -18.18
C ARG A 278 24.34 -5.30 -17.24
N SER A 279 23.14 -4.73 -17.17
CA SER A 279 22.01 -5.55 -16.73
C SER A 279 21.67 -6.52 -17.87
N LYS A 280 21.74 -7.83 -17.61
CA LYS A 280 21.39 -8.89 -18.59
C LYS A 280 19.95 -8.80 -19.11
N TYR A 281 19.13 -7.91 -18.57
CA TYR A 281 17.71 -7.74 -18.91
C TYR A 281 17.35 -6.31 -19.33
N ARG A 282 18.32 -5.49 -19.78
CA ARG A 282 18.00 -4.17 -20.34
C ARG A 282 17.38 -4.33 -21.73
N TRP A 283 16.06 -4.42 -21.79
CA TRP A 283 15.28 -4.08 -22.99
C TRP A 283 15.27 -2.55 -23.09
N LEU A 284 16.01 -2.02 -24.06
CA LEU A 284 15.67 -0.77 -24.74
C LEU A 284 14.82 -1.14 -25.95
#